data_AF-A0A1K2ISU7-F1
#
_entry.id   AF-A0A1K2ISU7-F1
#
_cell.length_a   1.000
_cell.length_b   1.000
_cell.length_c   1.000
_cell.angle_alpha   90.00
_cell.angle_beta   90.00
_cell.angle_gamma   90.00
#
_symmetry.space_group_name_H-M   'P 1'
#
loop_
_entity.id
_entity.type
_entity.pdbx_description
1 polymer ?
#
loop_
_entity_poly.entity_id
_entity_poly.type
_entity_poly.pdbx_seq_one_letter_code
_entity_poly.pdbx_strand_id
1 'polypeptide(L)'
;MKTIHKIFTVAILLFISGGTIVGCSSTKNNYTAATDVQEEFKMEKSGAQMWGEACNRCHLAPSPADYNDTDWSTISLHMRVRANLAENEIAKIETFLKSAN
;
A
#
# COMPACT_ATOMS: atom_id res chain seq x y z
N MET A 1 35.52 50.36 -23.86
CA MET A 1 35.83 48.97 -23.44
C MET A 1 34.98 48.48 -22.26
N LYS A 2 34.79 49.26 -21.17
CA LYS A 2 33.97 48.83 -20.00
C LYS A 2 32.50 48.52 -20.31
N THR A 3 31.86 49.26 -21.21
CA THR A 3 30.45 49.05 -21.61
C THR A 3 30.25 47.78 -22.43
N ILE A 4 31.21 47.47 -23.32
CA ILE A 4 31.19 46.26 -24.16
C ILE A 4 31.37 45.01 -23.29
N HIS A 5 32.23 45.07 -22.27
CA HIS A 5 32.45 43.97 -21.34
C HIS A 5 31.21 43.67 -20.47
N LYS A 6 30.45 44.71 -20.09
CA LYS A 6 29.18 44.59 -19.35
C LYS A 6 28.06 43.96 -20.19
N ILE A 7 27.99 44.31 -21.49
CA ILE A 7 27.01 43.73 -22.41
C ILE A 7 27.29 42.24 -22.65
N PHE A 8 28.58 41.87 -22.80
CA PHE A 8 28.99 40.47 -22.94
C PHE A 8 28.71 39.62 -21.68
N THR A 9 28.91 40.18 -20.49
CA THR A 9 28.64 39.45 -19.24
C THR A 9 27.15 39.23 -19.00
N VAL A 10 26.28 40.18 -19.36
CA VAL A 10 24.82 40.02 -19.28
C VAL A 10 24.30 39.01 -20.31
N ALA A 11 24.85 39.01 -21.53
CA ALA A 11 24.49 38.05 -22.57
C ALA A 11 24.87 36.60 -22.20
N ILE A 12 26.03 36.40 -21.57
CA ILE A 12 26.49 35.10 -21.07
C ILE A 12 25.59 34.59 -19.93
N LEU A 13 25.18 35.44 -19.01
CA LEU A 13 24.27 35.07 -17.90
C LEU A 13 22.87 34.69 -18.38
N LEU A 14 22.35 35.35 -19.43
CA LEU A 14 21.06 35.01 -20.05
C LEU A 14 21.09 33.70 -20.86
N PHE A 15 22.24 33.34 -21.42
CA PHE A 15 22.40 32.08 -22.17
C PHE A 15 22.50 30.87 -21.23
N ILE A 16 23.13 31.04 -20.06
CA ILE A 16 23.27 29.98 -19.05
C ILE A 16 21.92 29.67 -18.37
N SER A 17 21.05 30.67 -18.17
CA SER A 17 19.72 30.45 -17.60
C SER A 17 18.70 29.85 -18.59
N GLY A 18 18.92 30.00 -19.91
CA GLY A 18 18.08 29.36 -20.93
C GLY A 18 18.36 27.87 -21.15
N GLY A 19 19.55 27.38 -20.76
CA GLY A 19 19.96 25.99 -20.99
C GLY A 19 19.33 24.95 -20.07
N THR A 20 18.79 25.35 -18.90
CA THR A 20 18.25 24.40 -17.91
C THR A 20 16.79 24.01 -18.16
N ILE A 21 16.06 24.71 -19.05
CA ILE A 21 14.64 24.44 -19.30
C ILE A 21 14.44 23.34 -20.37
N VAL A 22 15.44 23.11 -21.24
CA VAL A 22 15.32 22.17 -22.38
C VAL A 22 15.80 20.74 -22.04
N GLY A 23 16.27 20.50 -20.81
CA GLY A 23 16.77 19.18 -20.38
C GLY A 23 15.69 18.12 -20.05
N CYS A 24 14.42 18.51 -19.89
CA CYS A 24 13.36 17.57 -19.47
C CYS A 24 12.55 16.94 -20.62
N SER A 25 12.87 17.19 -21.89
CA SER A 25 12.05 16.70 -23.02
C SER A 25 12.83 15.88 -24.04
N SER A 26 13.59 14.89 -23.58
CA SER A 26 14.10 13.83 -24.47
C SER A 26 14.27 12.52 -23.73
N THR A 27 13.16 11.80 -23.53
CA THR A 27 13.19 10.35 -23.33
C THR A 27 12.69 9.69 -24.61
N LYS A 28 13.61 9.26 -25.47
CA LYS A 28 13.33 8.21 -26.45
C LYS A 28 13.08 6.94 -25.66
N ASN A 29 11.84 6.69 -25.30
CA ASN A 29 11.47 5.48 -24.60
C ASN A 29 11.32 4.33 -25.60
N ASN A 30 12.24 3.38 -25.54
CA ASN A 30 11.94 2.00 -25.94
C ASN A 30 11.10 1.38 -24.82
N TYR A 31 9.80 1.71 -24.78
CA TYR A 31 8.86 0.99 -23.92
C TYR A 31 8.51 -0.33 -24.59
N THR A 32 9.19 -1.40 -24.18
CA THR A 32 8.55 -2.72 -24.20
C THR A 32 7.29 -2.57 -23.37
N ALA A 33 6.11 -2.79 -23.96
CA ALA A 33 4.85 -2.67 -23.24
C ALA A 33 4.92 -3.55 -22.00
N ALA A 34 4.91 -2.93 -20.81
CA ALA A 34 4.90 -3.58 -19.50
C ALA A 34 3.53 -4.23 -19.20
N THR A 35 2.90 -4.80 -20.23
CA THR A 35 1.56 -5.41 -20.14
C THR A 35 1.62 -6.88 -19.76
N ASP A 36 2.79 -7.47 -19.54
CA ASP A 36 2.89 -8.93 -19.31
C ASP A 36 3.62 -9.35 -18.03
N VAL A 37 4.06 -8.42 -17.18
CA VAL A 37 4.51 -8.77 -15.83
C VAL A 37 4.17 -7.63 -14.87
N GLN A 38 2.88 -7.47 -14.58
CA GLN A 38 2.49 -6.97 -13.26
C GLN A 38 2.12 -8.19 -12.44
N GLU A 39 3.13 -8.87 -11.91
CA GLU A 39 2.89 -9.71 -10.74
C GLU A 39 2.60 -8.73 -9.59
N GLU A 40 1.30 -8.47 -9.40
CA GLU A 40 0.80 -7.59 -8.34
C GLU A 40 1.28 -8.17 -7.00
N PHE A 41 2.30 -7.55 -6.41
CA PHE A 41 2.78 -7.89 -5.08
C PHE A 41 1.69 -7.53 -4.06
N LYS A 42 0.75 -8.44 -3.86
CA LYS A 42 -0.37 -8.27 -2.93
C LYS A 42 0.09 -8.74 -1.55
N MET A 43 0.39 -7.79 -0.66
CA MET A 43 0.66 -8.10 0.74
C MET A 43 -0.62 -8.62 1.40
N GLU A 44 -0.66 -9.93 1.63
CA GLU A 44 -1.78 -10.58 2.30
C GLU A 44 -1.78 -10.25 3.81
N LYS A 45 -2.90 -9.76 4.32
CA LYS A 45 -3.07 -9.50 5.76
C LYS A 45 -3.04 -10.81 6.55
N SER A 46 -2.46 -10.76 7.75
CA SER A 46 -2.47 -11.86 8.71
C SER A 46 -3.82 -11.98 9.42
N GLY A 47 -4.10 -13.14 10.04
CA GLY A 47 -5.31 -13.34 10.83
C GLY A 47 -5.43 -12.39 12.02
N ALA A 48 -4.32 -12.15 12.74
CA ALA A 48 -4.27 -11.19 13.84
C ALA A 48 -4.60 -9.76 13.39
N GLN A 49 -4.06 -9.36 12.24
CA GLN A 49 -4.35 -8.05 11.66
C GLN A 49 -5.85 -7.94 11.28
N MET A 50 -6.40 -8.94 10.58
CA MET A 50 -7.82 -8.93 10.23
C MET A 50 -8.73 -8.93 11.46
N TRP A 51 -8.39 -9.68 12.51
CA TRP A 51 -9.12 -9.68 13.78
C TRP A 51 -9.14 -8.28 14.41
N GLY A 52 -7.98 -7.62 14.48
CA GLY A 52 -7.87 -6.26 15.00
C GLY A 52 -8.68 -5.22 14.20
N GLU A 53 -8.70 -5.34 12.88
CA GLU A 53 -9.44 -4.45 11.97
C GLU A 53 -10.96 -4.73 11.97
N ALA A 54 -11.39 -5.98 12.14
CA ALA A 54 -12.78 -6.39 11.92
C ALA A 54 -13.58 -6.62 13.22
N CYS A 55 -13.03 -7.34 14.19
CA CYS A 55 -13.81 -7.88 15.31
C CYS A 55 -14.19 -6.84 16.37
N ASN A 56 -13.46 -5.73 16.45
CA ASN A 56 -13.75 -4.62 17.37
C ASN A 56 -14.66 -3.53 16.78
N ARG A 57 -15.23 -3.74 15.58
CA ARG A 57 -16.07 -2.74 14.91
C ARG A 57 -17.43 -2.54 15.55
N CYS A 58 -17.98 -3.54 16.23
CA CYS A 58 -19.35 -3.52 16.74
C CYS A 58 -19.44 -3.70 18.26
N HIS A 59 -18.53 -4.47 18.85
CA HIS A 59 -18.40 -4.69 20.28
C HIS A 59 -16.92 -4.94 20.59
N LEU A 60 -16.56 -4.99 21.88
CA LEU A 60 -15.23 -5.43 22.26
C LEU A 60 -15.05 -6.89 21.86
N ALA A 61 -14.03 -7.18 21.07
CA ALA A 61 -13.71 -8.54 20.69
C ALA A 61 -13.22 -9.32 21.92
N PRO A 62 -13.73 -10.54 22.17
CA PRO A 62 -13.22 -11.39 23.23
C PRO A 62 -11.73 -11.73 23.03
N SER A 63 -11.04 -11.98 24.14
CA SER A 63 -9.68 -12.49 24.12
C SER A 63 -9.65 -13.86 23.46
N PRO A 64 -8.63 -14.21 22.65
CA PRO A 64 -8.47 -15.56 22.11
C PRO A 64 -8.60 -16.66 23.18
N ALA A 65 -8.09 -16.43 24.39
CA ALA A 65 -8.14 -17.37 25.53
C ALA A 65 -9.53 -17.52 26.19
N ASP A 66 -10.54 -16.75 25.77
CA ASP A 66 -11.89 -16.83 26.36
C ASP A 66 -12.67 -18.08 25.90
N TYR A 67 -12.26 -18.72 24.79
CA TYR A 67 -12.99 -19.82 24.17
C TYR A 67 -12.07 -20.92 23.60
N ASN A 68 -12.56 -22.16 23.57
CA ASN A 68 -11.83 -23.29 22.96
C ASN A 68 -12.02 -23.35 21.43
N ASP A 69 -11.33 -24.27 20.76
CA ASP A 69 -11.37 -24.42 19.29
C ASP A 69 -12.77 -24.66 18.71
N THR A 70 -13.61 -25.43 19.41
CA THR A 70 -14.96 -25.74 18.94
C THR A 70 -15.85 -24.49 19.01
N ASP A 71 -15.72 -23.74 20.11
CA ASP A 71 -16.41 -22.47 20.30
C ASP A 71 -15.97 -21.45 19.25
N TRP A 72 -14.66 -21.32 18.99
CA TRP A 72 -14.14 -20.42 17.96
C TRP A 72 -14.60 -20.77 16.55
N SER A 73 -14.80 -22.05 16.25
CA SER A 73 -15.38 -22.48 14.96
C SER A 73 -16.82 -21.96 14.80
N THR A 74 -17.60 -22.06 15.88
CA THR A 74 -19.00 -21.61 15.90
C THR A 74 -19.09 -20.08 15.88
N ILE A 75 -18.28 -19.40 16.69
CA ILE A 75 -18.20 -17.94 16.76
C ILE A 75 -17.75 -17.39 15.41
N SER A 76 -16.76 -18.00 14.76
CA SER A 76 -16.29 -17.58 13.44
C SER A 76 -17.38 -17.69 12.38
N LEU A 77 -18.15 -18.78 12.37
CA LEU A 77 -19.29 -18.92 11.47
C LEU A 77 -20.35 -17.83 11.70
N HIS A 78 -20.67 -17.55 12.96
CA HIS A 78 -21.59 -16.47 13.32
C HIS A 78 -21.04 -15.12 12.85
N MET A 79 -19.78 -14.83 13.16
CA MET A 79 -19.16 -13.53 12.90
C MET A 79 -18.85 -13.28 11.42
N ARG A 80 -18.65 -14.33 10.62
CA ARG A 80 -18.56 -14.20 9.15
C ARG A 80 -19.77 -13.46 8.59
N VAL A 81 -20.97 -13.83 9.05
CA VAL A 81 -22.22 -13.20 8.63
C VAL A 81 -22.39 -11.83 9.28
N ARG A 82 -22.14 -11.70 10.58
CA ARG A 82 -22.35 -10.43 11.31
C ARG A 82 -21.41 -9.31 10.87
N ALA A 83 -20.15 -9.64 10.57
CA ALA A 83 -19.13 -8.68 10.13
C ALA A 83 -19.01 -8.60 8.60
N ASN A 84 -19.80 -9.38 7.86
CA ASN A 84 -19.79 -9.48 6.40
C ASN A 84 -18.38 -9.74 5.85
N LEU A 85 -17.74 -10.80 6.33
CA LEU A 85 -16.38 -11.20 5.96
C LEU A 85 -16.42 -12.28 4.88
N ALA A 86 -15.46 -12.23 3.95
CA ALA A 86 -15.25 -13.32 3.00
C ALA A 86 -14.77 -14.58 3.72
N GLU A 87 -14.98 -15.75 3.10
CA GLU A 87 -14.63 -17.05 3.70
C GLU A 87 -13.14 -17.14 4.04
N ASN A 88 -12.26 -16.66 3.16
CA ASN A 88 -10.82 -16.65 3.38
C ASN A 88 -10.40 -15.70 4.51
N GLU A 89 -11.11 -14.59 4.71
CA GLU A 89 -10.81 -13.63 5.78
C GLU A 89 -11.15 -14.22 7.15
N ILE A 90 -12.36 -14.77 7.29
CA ILE A 90 -12.76 -15.37 8.56
C ILE A 90 -11.93 -16.62 8.88
N ALA A 91 -11.54 -17.43 7.89
CA ALA A 91 -10.70 -18.60 8.13
C ALA A 91 -9.32 -18.21 8.69
N LYS A 92 -8.74 -17.09 8.20
CA LYS A 92 -7.49 -16.54 8.77
C LYS A 92 -7.69 -16.05 10.20
N ILE A 93 -8.81 -15.38 10.49
CA ILE A 93 -9.14 -14.93 11.85
C ILE A 93 -9.32 -16.13 12.79
N GLU A 94 -10.09 -17.14 12.37
CA GLU A 94 -10.33 -18.36 13.16
C GLU A 94 -9.03 -19.10 13.46
N THR A 95 -8.15 -19.24 12.46
CA THR A 95 -6.82 -19.84 12.64
C THR A 95 -6.00 -19.09 13.67
N PHE A 96 -6.02 -17.75 13.63
CA PHE A 96 -5.36 -16.92 14.62
C PHE A 96 -5.94 -17.13 16.03
N LEU A 97 -7.27 -17.10 16.18
CA LEU A 97 -7.95 -17.26 17.46
C LEU A 97 -7.64 -18.62 18.12
N LYS A 98 -7.67 -19.70 17.33
CA LYS A 98 -7.30 -21.06 17.77
C LYS A 98 -5.80 -21.24 18.05
N SER A 99 -4.94 -20.43 17.44
CA SER A 99 -3.50 -20.50 17.72
C SER A 99 -3.10 -19.81 19.02
N ALA A 100 -4.01 -19.02 19.59
CA ALA A 100 -3.74 -18.13 20.71
C ALA A 100 -4.67 -18.38 21.92
N ASN A 101 -5.46 -19.46 21.91
CA ASN A 101 -6.40 -19.82 22.97
C ASN A 101 -5.82 -20.79 24.01
#